data_AF-A0A382K2T0-F1
#
_entry.id   AF-A0A382K2T0-F1
#
_cell.length_a   1.000
_cell.length_b   1.000
_cell.length_c   1.000
_cell.angle_alpha   90.00
_cell.angle_beta   90.00
_cell.angle_gamma   90.00
#
_symmetry.space_group_name_H-M   'P 1'
#
loop_
_entity.id
_entity.type
_entity.pdbx_description
1 polymer ?
#
loop_
_entity_poly.entity_id
_entity_poly.type
_entity_poly.pdbx_seq_one_letter_code
_entity_poly.pdbx_strand_id
1 'polypeptide(L)' 'MFKRNLLEILRWGLRLHGISHFIEVVSAIGEGAYITASIAFFFIFIEILASFYLPKEHIHFKPIKSAVHKECDDV' A
#
# COMPACT_ATOMS: atom_id res chain seq x y z
N MET A 1 9.54 -18.63 -1.54
CA MET A 1 10.20 -17.59 -2.37
C MET A 1 9.20 -16.69 -3.11
N PHE A 2 8.25 -17.25 -3.88
CA PHE A 2 7.25 -16.48 -4.65
C PHE A 2 6.41 -15.49 -3.81
N LYS A 3 5.90 -15.92 -2.64
CA LYS A 3 5.13 -15.05 -1.74
C LYS A 3 5.93 -13.85 -1.20
N ARG A 4 7.24 -14.03 -0.97
CA ARG A 4 8.12 -12.96 -0.47
C ARG A 4 8.36 -11.91 -1.55
N ASN A 5 8.62 -12.37 -2.78
CA ASN A 5 8.80 -11.50 -3.94
C ASN A 5 7.50 -10.75 -4.28
N LEU A 6 6.34 -11.41 -4.19
CA LEU A 6 5.04 -10.77 -4.40
C LEU A 6 4.78 -9.64 -3.39
N LEU A 7 5.06 -9.85 -2.10
CA LEU A 7 4.90 -8.82 -1.08
C LEU A 7 5.84 -7.63 -1.29
N GLU A 8 7.06 -7.88 -1.78
CA GLU A 8 7.97 -6.80 -2.15
C GLU A 8 7.51 -6.03 -3.38
N ILE A 9 7.03 -6.75 -4.42
CA ILE A 9 6.41 -6.12 -5.61
C ILE A 9 5.20 -5.29 -5.18
N LEU A 10 4.38 -5.78 -4.25
CA LEU A 10 3.21 -5.06 -3.77
C LEU A 10 3.62 -3.81 -2.98
N ARG A 11 4.62 -3.90 -2.10
CA ARG A 11 5.12 -2.72 -1.36
C ARG A 11 5.71 -1.66 -2.28
N TRP A 12 6.54 -2.06 -3.24
CA TRP A 12 7.10 -1.13 -4.21
C TRP A 12 6.05 -0.61 -5.19
N GLY A 13 5.10 -1.45 -5.59
CA GLY A 13 3.95 -1.10 -6.41
C GLY A 13 3.10 0.00 -5.76
N LEU A 14 2.68 -0.16 -4.50
CA LEU A 14 1.91 0.86 -3.77
C LEU A 14 2.69 2.18 -3.57
N ARG A 15 4.02 2.12 -3.49
CA ARG A 15 4.83 3.36 -3.39
C ARG A 15 4.87 4.09 -4.72
N LEU A 16 5.16 3.38 -5.80
CA LEU A 16 5.27 3.96 -7.14
C LEU A 16 3.91 4.45 -7.64
N HIS A 17 2.84 3.69 -7.40
CA HIS A 17 1.48 4.05 -7.77
C HIS A 17 1.00 5.28 -6.99
N GLY A 18 1.11 5.28 -5.66
CA GLY A 18 0.81 6.45 -4.83
C GLY A 18 1.59 7.71 -5.23
N ILE A 19 2.89 7.60 -5.54
CA ILE A 19 3.69 8.73 -6.05
C ILE A 19 3.20 9.19 -7.42
N SER A 20 2.85 8.27 -8.32
CA SER A 20 2.39 8.64 -9.68
C SER A 20 1.08 9.45 -9.66
N HIS A 21 0.20 9.18 -8.71
CA HIS A 21 -1.06 9.94 -8.54
C HIS A 21 -0.86 11.38 -8.07
N PHE A 22 0.33 11.77 -7.59
CA PHE A 22 0.59 13.19 -7.30
C PHE A 22 0.50 14.07 -8.55
N ILE A 23 0.77 13.53 -9.75
CA ILE A 23 0.60 14.26 -11.01
C ILE A 23 -0.88 14.62 -11.20
N GLU A 24 -1.77 13.70 -10.89
CA GLU A 24 -3.22 13.91 -11.00
C GLU A 24 -3.73 14.91 -9.97
N VAL A 25 -3.20 14.88 -8.74
CA VAL A 25 -3.52 15.88 -7.71
C VAL A 25 -3.10 17.28 -8.17
N VAL A 26 -1.89 17.43 -8.74
CA VAL A 26 -1.41 18.71 -9.26
C VAL A 26 -2.26 19.19 -10.44
N SER A 27 -2.64 18.28 -11.36
CA SER A 27 -3.55 18.60 -12.47
C SER A 27 -4.91 19.09 -11.96
N ALA A 28 -5.50 18.37 -11.01
CA ALA A 28 -6.81 18.71 -10.43
C ALA A 28 -6.79 20.06 -9.70
N ILE A 29 -5.68 20.40 -9.01
CA ILE A 29 -5.50 21.74 -8.42
C ILE A 29 -5.44 22.81 -9.52
N GLY A 30 -4.68 22.57 -10.59
CA GLY A 30 -4.57 23.50 -11.72
C GLY A 30 -5.91 23.75 -12.43
N GLU A 31 -6.78 22.75 -12.47
CA GLU A 31 -8.14 22.83 -13.03
C GLU A 31 -9.19 23.36 -12.03
N GLY A 32 -8.81 23.68 -10.79
CA GLY A 32 -9.72 24.15 -9.75
C GLY A 32 -10.65 23.06 -9.18
N ALA A 33 -10.39 21.79 -9.49
CA ALA A 33 -11.15 20.64 -9.03
C ALA A 33 -10.72 20.19 -7.61
N TYR A 34 -10.89 21.07 -6.62
CA TYR A 34 -10.37 20.86 -5.26
C TYR A 34 -10.97 19.67 -4.52
N ILE A 35 -12.24 19.34 -4.78
CA ILE A 35 -12.87 18.15 -4.19
C ILE A 35 -12.17 16.88 -4.69
N THR A 36 -11.95 16.79 -6.00
CA THR A 36 -11.22 15.68 -6.63
C THR A 36 -9.79 15.60 -6.10
N ALA A 37 -9.08 16.73 -6.06
CA ALA A 37 -7.72 16.79 -5.53
C ALA A 37 -7.63 16.30 -4.07
N SER A 38 -8.61 16.67 -3.24
CA SER A 38 -8.67 16.27 -1.83
C SER A 38 -8.92 14.77 -1.66
N ILE A 39 -9.84 14.20 -2.44
CA ILE A 39 -10.15 12.77 -2.43
C ILE A 39 -8.94 11.97 -2.92
N ALA A 40 -8.34 12.38 -4.04
CA ALA A 40 -7.15 11.73 -4.59
C ALA A 40 -5.98 11.77 -3.59
N PHE A 41 -5.72 12.92 -2.98
CA PHE A 41 -4.68 13.04 -1.96
C PHE A 41 -4.93 12.13 -0.74
N PHE A 42 -6.18 11.99 -0.30
CA PHE A 42 -6.54 11.08 0.79
C PHE A 42 -6.26 9.61 0.44
N PHE A 43 -6.59 9.18 -0.79
CA PHE A 43 -6.31 7.83 -1.24
C PHE A 43 -4.81 7.56 -1.38
N ILE A 44 -4.04 8.50 -1.93
CA ILE A 44 -2.57 8.41 -1.98
C ILE A 44 -1.99 8.24 -0.58
N PHE A 45 -2.48 9.01 0.39
CA PHE A 45 -2.05 8.91 1.78
C PHE A 45 -2.31 7.49 2.35
N ILE A 46 -3.51 6.95 2.15
CA ILE A 46 -3.84 5.57 2.56
C ILE A 46 -2.93 4.56 1.88
N GLU A 47 -2.68 4.71 0.59
CA GLU A 47 -1.88 3.80 -0.20
C GLU A 47 -0.41 3.77 0.26
N ILE A 48 0.17 4.94 0.50
CA ILE A 48 1.53 5.05 1.05
C ILE A 48 1.58 4.40 2.44
N LEU A 49 0.60 4.66 3.32
CA LEU A 49 0.52 4.00 4.62
C LEU A 49 0.43 2.47 4.48
N ALA A 50 -0.44 1.97 3.60
CA ALA A 50 -0.58 0.55 3.34
C ALA A 50 0.75 -0.09 2.87
N SER A 51 1.56 0.65 2.10
CA SER A 51 2.90 0.19 1.70
C SER A 51 3.85 -0.04 2.90
N PHE A 52 3.68 0.72 3.99
CA PHE A 52 4.47 0.56 5.22
C PHE A 52 3.92 -0.51 6.14
N TYR A 53 2.59 -0.64 6.22
CA TYR A 53 1.92 -1.61 7.08
C TYR A 53 1.85 -3.03 6.49
N LEU A 54 2.17 -3.19 5.20
CA LEU A 54 2.31 -4.51 4.58
C LEU A 54 3.44 -5.31 5.27
N PRO A 55 3.12 -6.43 5.94
CA PRO A 55 4.07 -7.13 6.80
C PRO A 55 5.28 -7.66 6.02
N LYS A 56 6.43 -7.68 6.71
CA LYS A 56 7.70 -8.18 6.18
C LYS A 56 7.88 -9.68 6.37
N GLU A 57 7.14 -10.24 7.33
CA GLU A 57 7.32 -11.61 7.78
C GLU A 57 6.22 -12.54 7.23
N HIS A 58 6.29 -13.82 7.61
CA HIS A 58 5.41 -14.86 7.09
C HIS A 58 3.96 -14.62 7.54
N ILE A 59 3.06 -14.47 6.58
CA ILE A 59 1.62 -14.32 6.83
C ILE A 59 0.99 -15.72 6.86
N HIS A 60 0.52 -16.17 8.02
CA HIS A 60 -0.37 -17.34 8.08
C HIS A 60 -1.78 -16.87 7.79
N PHE A 61 -2.29 -17.28 6.64
CA PHE A 61 -3.68 -17.04 6.27
C PHE A 61 -4.58 -17.98 7.07
N LYS A 62 -5.09 -17.48 8.20
CA LYS A 62 -6.20 -18.11 8.93
C LYS A 62 -7.53 -17.55 8.42
N PRO A 63 -8.65 -18.28 8.56
CA PRO A 63 -9.93 -17.91 7.97
C PRO A 63 -10.50 -16.55 8.41
N ILE A 64 -10.13 -16.09 9.61
CA ILE A 64 -10.74 -14.91 10.25
C ILE A 64 -9.79 -13.71 10.27
N LYS A 65 -8.53 -13.91 10.62
CA LYS A 65 -7.50 -12.86 10.64
C LYS A 65 -6.15 -13.50 10.38
N SER A 66 -5.41 -12.97 9.43
CA SER A 66 -4.05 -13.44 9.18
C SER A 66 -3.15 -13.15 10.37
N ALA A 67 -2.32 -14.12 10.74
CA ALA A 67 -1.35 -13.98 11.80
C ALA A 67 0.03 -13.68 11.19
N VAL A 68 0.72 -12.68 11.73
CA VAL A 68 2.04 -12.21 11.27
C VAL A 68 3.03 -12.52 12.39
N HIS A 69 4.09 -13.27 12.07
CA HIS A 69 5.09 -13.75 13.04
C HIS A 69 6.48 -13.58 12.43
N LYS A 70 7.46 -13.21 13.26
CA LYS A 70 8.85 -12.98 12.83
C LYS A 70 9.63 -14.25 12.52
N GLU A 71 9.33 -15.33 13.23
CA GLU A 71 9.81 -16.69 13.02
C GLU A 71 8.61 -17.64 13.17
N CYS A 72 8.64 -18.76 12.45
CA CYS A 72 7.73 -19.86 12.73
C CYS A 72 8.22 -20.56 14.00
N ASP A 73 7.37 -20.65 15.03
CA ASP A 73 7.55 -21.73 16.01
C ASP A 73 7.16 -23.02 15.28
N ASP A 74 8.15 -23.79 14.85
CA ASP A 74 7.96 -25.13 14.33
C ASP A 74 7.48 -26.03 15.48
N VAL A 75 6.16 -26.09 15.69
CA VAL A 75 5.49 -27.11 16.51
C VAL A 75 4.58 -27.94 15.63
#